data_AF-A0A346CJK1-F1
#
_entry.id   AF-A0A346CJK1-F1
#
_cell.length_a   1.000
_cell.length_b   1.000
_cell.length_c   1.000
_cell.angle_alpha   90.00
_cell.angle_beta   90.00
_cell.angle_gamma   90.00
#
_symmetry.space_group_name_H-M   'P 1'
#
loop_
_entity.id
_entity.type
_entity.pdbx_description
1 polymer ?
#
loop_
_entity_poly.entity_id
_entity_poly.type
_entity_poly.pdbx_seq_one_letter_code
_entity_poly.pdbx_strand_id
1 'polypeptide(L)' 'MEKLAILLLVAAVLMSAQALTQEKRPKEMIKFLSKRKSYWSRWWEGECKGWSNGCRTPSDCCSNICDGTCELTGEIF' A
#
# COMPACT_ATOMS: atom_id res chain seq x y z
N MET A 1 8.99 51.97 -1.81
CA MET A 1 9.87 50.78 -1.95
C MET A 1 9.32 49.53 -1.23
N GLU A 2 8.11 49.56 -0.66
CA GLU A 2 7.59 48.45 0.16
C GLU A 2 7.07 47.25 -0.64
N LYS A 3 6.59 47.47 -1.89
CA LYS A 3 6.07 46.39 -2.74
C LYS A 3 7.12 45.31 -3.06
N LEU A 4 8.39 45.68 -3.14
CA LEU A 4 9.48 44.73 -3.40
C LEU A 4 9.75 43.85 -2.18
N ALA A 5 9.64 44.40 -0.96
CA ALA A 5 9.88 43.66 0.27
C ALA A 5 8.83 42.56 0.51
N ILE A 6 7.57 42.83 0.21
CA ILE A 6 6.48 41.86 0.36
C ILE A 6 6.66 40.68 -0.62
N LEU A 7 7.07 40.96 -1.86
CA LEU A 7 7.32 39.91 -2.86
C LEU A 7 8.47 38.97 -2.45
N LEU A 8 9.51 39.51 -1.80
CA LEU A 8 10.63 38.72 -1.29
C LEU A 8 10.22 37.83 -0.11
N LEU A 9 9.37 38.34 0.79
CA LEU A 9 8.84 37.55 1.92
C LEU A 9 7.99 36.37 1.44
N VAL A 10 7.14 36.58 0.43
CA VAL A 10 6.31 35.51 -0.15
C VAL A 10 7.19 34.43 -0.80
N ALA A 11 8.24 34.81 -1.55
CA ALA A 11 9.16 33.86 -2.16
C ALA A 11 9.92 33.00 -1.13
N ALA A 12 10.36 33.59 -0.01
CA ALA A 12 11.02 32.87 1.07
C ALA A 12 10.09 31.85 1.78
N VAL A 13 8.82 32.21 1.98
CA VAL A 13 7.82 31.30 2.54
C VAL A 13 7.52 30.12 1.59
N LEU A 14 7.35 30.39 0.29
CA LEU A 14 7.13 29.32 -0.70
C LEU A 14 8.31 28.34 -0.79
N MET A 15 9.55 28.83 -0.73
CA MET A 15 10.74 27.96 -0.74
C MET A 15 10.90 27.14 0.55
N SER A 16 10.46 27.68 1.69
CA SER A 16 10.49 26.96 2.98
C SER A 16 9.50 25.79 3.01
N ALA A 17 8.37 25.89 2.30
CA ALA A 17 7.35 24.85 2.24
C ALA A 17 7.76 23.63 1.39
N GLN A 18 8.65 23.79 0.41
CA GLN A 18 9.14 22.68 -0.42
C GLN A 18 10.19 21.82 0.29
N ALA A 19 10.78 22.31 1.39
CA ALA A 19 11.80 21.59 2.15
C ALA A 19 11.22 20.66 3.25
N LEU A 20 9.94 20.80 3.61
CA LEU A 20 9.32 20.06 4.73
C LEU A 20 8.48 18.85 4.33
N THR A 21 8.27 18.59 3.03
CA THR A 21 7.53 17.39 2.58
C THR A 21 8.43 16.20 2.28
N GLN A 22 9.73 16.30 2.58
CA GLN A 22 10.57 15.12 2.75
C GLN A 22 10.58 14.69 4.22
N GLU A 23 9.39 14.55 4.80
CA GLU A 23 9.18 13.55 5.83
C GLU A 23 9.68 12.24 5.23
N LYS A 24 10.80 11.74 5.75
CA LYS A 24 11.30 10.39 5.50
C LYS A 24 10.18 9.43 5.90
N ARG A 25 9.21 9.20 5.01
CA ARG A 25 8.43 7.97 5.04
C ARG A 25 9.48 6.86 5.01
N PRO A 26 9.56 6.01 6.03
CA PRO A 26 10.52 4.93 6.03
C PRO A 26 10.23 4.06 4.80
N LYS A 27 11.07 4.21 3.77
CA LYS A 27 11.06 3.39 2.55
C LYS A 27 11.16 1.89 2.86
N GLU A 28 11.49 1.53 4.10
CA GLU A 28 11.53 0.17 4.60
C GLU A 28 10.14 -0.49 4.68
N MET A 29 9.09 0.26 5.04
CA MET A 29 7.73 -0.30 5.08
C MET A 29 7.19 -0.61 3.66
N ILE A 30 7.60 0.18 2.68
CA ILE A 30 7.24 -0.04 1.26
C ILE A 30 7.95 -1.27 0.69
N LYS A 31 9.20 -1.56 1.10
CA LYS A 31 9.91 -2.79 0.68
C LYS A 31 9.26 -4.06 1.23
N PHE A 32 8.61 -3.99 2.39
CA PHE A 32 7.85 -5.12 2.95
C PHE A 32 6.59 -5.41 2.12
N LEU A 33 5.86 -4.36 1.74
CA LEU A 33 4.67 -4.48 0.88
C LEU A 33 5.02 -4.89 -0.56
N SER A 34 6.23 -4.57 -1.04
CA SER A 34 6.66 -4.92 -2.39
C SER A 34 7.08 -6.39 -2.57
N LYS A 35 7.30 -7.14 -1.48
CA LYS A 35 7.73 -8.56 -1.56
C LYS A 35 6.59 -9.57 -1.43
N ARG A 36 5.45 -9.18 -0.84
CA ARG A 36 4.28 -10.05 -0.74
C ARG A 36 3.29 -9.61 -1.81
N LYS A 37 3.22 -10.34 -2.94
CA LYS A 37 2.10 -10.21 -3.88
C LYS A 37 0.79 -10.16 -3.08
N SER A 38 -0.05 -9.16 -3.34
CA SER A 38 -1.30 -9.01 -2.59
C SER A 38 -2.18 -10.24 -2.83
N TYR A 39 -3.07 -10.54 -1.88
CA TYR A 39 -4.09 -11.58 -2.05
C TYR A 39 -4.75 -11.49 -3.44
N TRP A 40 -5.07 -10.25 -3.86
CA TRP A 40 -5.70 -9.96 -5.13
C TRP A 40 -4.83 -10.33 -6.34
N SER A 41 -3.54 -9.99 -6.34
CA SER A 41 -2.67 -10.31 -7.48
C SER A 41 -2.45 -11.83 -7.60
N ARG A 42 -2.22 -12.52 -6.47
CA ARG A 42 -2.03 -13.99 -6.49
C ARG A 42 -3.27 -14.73 -6.99
N TRP A 43 -4.46 -14.24 -6.66
CA TRP A 43 -5.71 -14.77 -7.20
C TRP A 43 -5.87 -14.48 -8.69
N TRP A 44 -5.58 -13.25 -9.13
CA TRP A 44 -5.68 -12.86 -10.54
C TRP A 44 -4.72 -13.63 -11.45
N GLU A 45 -3.52 -13.94 -10.96
CA GLU A 45 -2.53 -14.77 -11.64
C GLU A 45 -2.79 -16.28 -11.52
N GLY A 46 -3.81 -16.71 -10.76
CA GLY A 46 -4.16 -18.11 -10.59
C GLY A 46 -3.18 -18.92 -9.74
N GLU A 47 -2.33 -18.27 -8.93
CA GLU A 47 -1.38 -18.93 -8.03
C GLU A 47 -2.07 -19.64 -6.85
N CYS A 48 -3.29 -19.22 -6.52
CA CYS A 48 -4.11 -19.77 -5.47
C CYS A 48 -5.59 -19.52 -5.76
N LYS A 49 -6.46 -20.25 -5.06
CA LYS A 49 -7.90 -20.17 -5.20
C LYS A 49 -8.47 -19.01 -4.36
N GLY A 50 -9.44 -18.33 -4.95
CA GLY A 50 -10.19 -17.26 -4.29
C GLY A 50 -11.32 -17.82 -3.43
N TRP A 51 -12.02 -16.94 -2.75
CA TRP A 51 -13.19 -17.26 -1.92
C TRP A 51 -14.20 -18.20 -2.59
N SER A 52 -14.83 -19.08 -1.80
CA SER A 52 -15.87 -20.04 -2.21
C SER A 52 -15.41 -21.16 -3.16
N ASN A 53 -14.15 -21.14 -3.60
CA ASN A 53 -13.60 -22.26 -4.37
C ASN A 53 -13.31 -23.46 -3.46
N GLY A 54 -13.60 -24.67 -3.95
CA GLY A 54 -13.29 -25.90 -3.24
C GLY A 54 -11.79 -26.08 -3.02
N CYS A 55 -11.39 -26.49 -1.81
CA CYS A 55 -10.00 -26.64 -1.41
C CYS A 55 -9.77 -27.97 -0.69
N ARG A 56 -8.53 -28.46 -0.70
CA ARG A 56 -8.12 -29.66 0.02
C ARG A 56 -7.10 -29.35 1.10
N THR A 57 -6.29 -28.31 0.90
CA THR A 57 -5.30 -27.83 1.87
C THR A 57 -5.39 -26.32 2.04
N PRO A 58 -4.98 -25.78 3.20
CA PRO A 58 -4.91 -24.33 3.42
C PRO A 58 -4.13 -23.58 2.33
N SER A 59 -3.02 -24.16 1.86
CA SER A 59 -2.18 -23.58 0.80
C SER A 59 -2.85 -23.45 -0.57
N ASP A 60 -3.98 -24.14 -0.79
CA ASP A 60 -4.76 -23.98 -2.02
C ASP A 60 -5.41 -22.60 -2.07
N CYS A 61 -5.68 -21.98 -0.91
CA CYS A 61 -6.43 -20.75 -0.78
C CYS A 61 -5.51 -19.54 -0.61
N CYS A 62 -5.82 -18.44 -1.28
CA CYS A 62 -5.03 -17.21 -1.13
C CYS A 62 -5.09 -16.63 0.30
N SER A 63 -6.11 -16.98 1.07
CA SER A 63 -6.29 -16.65 2.49
C SER A 63 -5.57 -17.61 3.45
N ASN A 64 -5.02 -18.72 2.97
CA ASN A 64 -4.56 -19.86 3.78
C ASN A 64 -5.62 -20.47 4.72
N ILE A 65 -6.91 -20.31 4.39
CA ILE A 65 -8.01 -20.91 5.16
C ILE A 65 -8.81 -21.82 4.23
N CYS A 66 -8.87 -23.10 4.60
CA CYS A 66 -9.61 -24.12 3.87
C CYS A 66 -10.53 -24.91 4.81
N ASP A 67 -11.84 -24.74 4.66
CA ASP A 67 -12.88 -25.48 5.40
C ASP A 67 -13.88 -26.11 4.41
N GLY A 68 -13.34 -26.93 3.49
CA GLY A 68 -14.06 -27.42 2.31
C GLY A 68 -14.10 -26.41 1.17
N THR A 69 -14.23 -25.12 1.50
CA THR A 69 -14.04 -23.98 0.58
C THR A 69 -13.04 -22.97 1.13
N CYS A 70 -12.46 -22.16 0.24
CA CYS A 70 -11.60 -21.06 0.62
C CYS A 70 -12.41 -19.93 1.28
N GLU A 71 -12.02 -19.55 2.50
CA GLU A 71 -12.67 -18.48 3.26
C GLU A 71 -11.95 -17.13 3.11
N LEU A 72 -12.67 -16.04 3.36
CA LEU A 72 -12.07 -14.70 3.40
C LEU A 72 -11.36 -14.48 4.74
N THR A 73 -10.12 -14.01 4.70
CA THR A 73 -9.49 -13.37 5.87
C THR A 73 -10.04 -11.95 5.97
N GLY A 74 -10.53 -11.55 7.15
CA GLY A 74 -11.08 -10.21 7.42
C GLY A 74 -10.10 -9.02 7.27
N GLU A 75 -8.93 -9.20 6.66
CA GLU A 75 -7.92 -8.18 6.39
C GLU A 75 -8.07 -7.54 4.99
N ILE A 76 -9.31 -7.39 4.49
CA ILE A 76 -9.62 -6.70 3.22
C ILE A 76 -10.50 -5.45 3.48
N PHE A 77 -10.28 -4.75 4.58
CA PHE A 77 -10.71 -3.35 4.75
C PHE A 77 -9.59 -2.52 5.36
#